data_AF-A0A7X6J448-F1
#
_entry.id   AF-A0A7X6J448-F1
#
_cell.length_a   1.000
_cell.length_b   1.000
_cell.length_c   1.000
_cell.angle_alpha   90.00
_cell.angle_beta   90.00
_cell.angle_gamma   90.00
#
_symmetry.space_group_name_H-M   'P 1'
#
loop_
_entity.id
_entity.type
_entity.pdbx_description
1 polymer ?
#
loop_
_entity_poly.entity_id
_entity_poly.type
_entity_poly.pdbx_seq_one_letter_code
_entity_poly.pdbx_strand_id
1 'polypeptide(L)'
;MNMIIMTSGVRWNEPVYLRIGYGMPERIRSPKDALNHLLFRWPTVRGEKYSTARNICSAAEGNSLLHNEARMAFVEACVEADVLD
;
A
#
# COMPACT_ATOMS: atom_id res chain seq x y z
N MET A 1 -3.00 -23.66 23.63
CA MET A 1 -2.84 -22.20 23.61
C MET A 1 -2.99 -21.73 22.17
N ASN A 2 -4.19 -21.32 21.76
CA ASN A 2 -4.39 -20.75 20.42
C ASN A 2 -3.99 -19.28 20.46
N MET A 3 -2.86 -18.95 19.86
CA MET A 3 -2.48 -17.56 19.64
C MET A 3 -3.37 -17.01 18.52
N ILE A 4 -4.48 -16.40 18.90
CA ILE A 4 -5.32 -15.64 17.98
C ILE A 4 -4.53 -14.36 17.68
N ILE A 5 -3.85 -14.33 16.54
CA ILE A 5 -3.31 -13.09 15.98
C ILE A 5 -4.51 -12.26 15.54
N MET A 6 -5.06 -11.46 16.46
CA MET A 6 -5.98 -10.39 16.10
C MET A 6 -5.14 -9.21 15.62
N THR A 7 -4.55 -9.31 14.42
CA THR A 7 -4.24 -8.10 13.66
C THR A 7 -5.56 -7.64 13.04
N SER A 8 -6.43 -7.03 13.86
CA SER A 8 -7.55 -6.21 13.38
C SER A 8 -7.01 -4.91 12.77
N GLY A 9 -5.99 -5.03 11.91
CA GLY A 9 -5.52 -3.94 11.07
C GLY A 9 -6.57 -3.74 10.01
N VAL A 10 -7.14 -2.54 9.97
CA VAL A 10 -8.21 -2.18 9.06
C VAL A 10 -7.77 -2.50 7.63
N ARG A 11 -8.56 -3.34 6.96
CA ARG A 11 -8.32 -3.78 5.58
C ARG A 11 -9.12 -2.92 4.62
N TRP A 12 -8.56 -2.64 3.46
CA TRP A 12 -9.32 -2.11 2.34
C TRP A 12 -10.37 -3.12 1.89
N ASN A 13 -11.56 -2.62 1.53
CA ASN A 13 -12.64 -3.46 0.98
C ASN A 13 -12.20 -4.16 -0.30
N GLU A 14 -11.44 -3.45 -1.13
CA GLU A 14 -10.84 -3.99 -2.35
C GLU A 14 -9.32 -3.92 -2.24
N PRO A 15 -8.61 -5.06 -2.34
CA PRO A 15 -7.16 -5.05 -2.39
C PRO A 15 -6.64 -4.35 -3.65
N VAL A 16 -5.40 -3.88 -3.59
CA VAL A 16 -4.63 -3.42 -4.75
C VAL A 16 -3.66 -4.52 -5.12
N TYR A 17 -3.67 -4.93 -6.38
CA TYR A 17 -2.71 -5.88 -6.94
C TYR A 17 -1.61 -5.13 -7.67
N LEU A 18 -0.37 -5.49 -7.41
CA LEU A 18 0.78 -4.88 -8.07
C LEU A 18 1.85 -5.92 -8.35
N ARG A 19 2.60 -5.73 -9.43
CA ARG A 19 3.74 -6.57 -9.80
C ARG A 19 4.96 -5.67 -9.97
N ILE A 20 5.90 -5.80 -9.03
CA ILE A 20 7.19 -5.11 -9.12
C ILE A 20 8.21 -6.03 -9.78
N GLY A 21 8.78 -5.57 -10.90
CA GLY A 21 9.75 -6.33 -11.69
C GLY A 21 9.12 -7.60 -12.29
N TYR A 22 9.87 -8.71 -12.28
CA TYR A 22 9.44 -10.01 -12.82
C TYR A 22 8.81 -10.92 -11.75
N GLY A 23 8.41 -10.36 -10.60
CA GLY A 23 7.81 -11.12 -9.52
C GLY A 23 6.38 -11.57 -9.80
N MET A 24 5.81 -12.34 -8.86
CA MET A 24 4.39 -12.66 -8.85
C MET A 24 3.57 -11.43 -8.42
N PRO A 25 2.33 -11.26 -8.91
CA PRO A 25 1.43 -10.22 -8.42
C PRO A 25 1.23 -10.32 -6.90
N GLU A 26 1.40 -9.19 -6.24
CA GLU A 26 1.29 -9.06 -4.80
C GLU A 26 0.01 -8.36 -4.42
N ARG A 27 -0.66 -8.89 -3.40
CA ARG A 27 -1.96 -8.42 -2.95
C ARG A 27 -1.82 -7.56 -1.71
N ILE A 28 -2.04 -6.26 -1.86
CA ILE A 28 -1.98 -5.26 -0.80
C ILE A 28 -3.38 -4.99 -0.26
N ARG A 29 -3.53 -5.05 1.06
CA ARG A 29 -4.84 -5.00 1.72
C ARG A 29 -4.95 -3.94 2.79
N SER A 30 -3.89 -3.23 3.12
CA SER A 30 -3.90 -2.22 4.17
C SER A 30 -2.92 -1.09 3.86
N PRO A 31 -3.14 0.11 4.44
CA PRO A 31 -2.18 1.21 4.33
C PRO A 31 -0.79 0.85 4.87
N LYS A 32 -0.73 0.01 5.91
CA LYS A 32 0.53 -0.50 6.47
C LYS A 32 1.27 -1.40 5.48
N ASP A 33 0.58 -2.33 4.83
CA ASP A 33 1.18 -3.17 3.80
C ASP A 33 1.68 -2.31 2.63
N ALA A 34 0.85 -1.35 2.19
CA ALA A 34 1.20 -0.40 1.14
C ALA A 34 2.46 0.42 1.50
N LEU A 35 2.55 0.95 2.73
CA LEU A 35 3.71 1.69 3.20
C LEU A 35 4.98 0.83 3.21
N ASN A 36 4.89 -0.42 3.67
CA ASN A 36 6.01 -1.35 3.63
C ASN A 36 6.52 -1.56 2.19
N HIS A 37 5.62 -1.71 1.23
CA HIS A 37 5.99 -1.83 -0.18
C HIS A 37 6.66 -0.56 -0.71
N LEU A 38 6.12 0.62 -0.40
CA LEU A 38 6.70 1.91 -0.77
C LEU A 38 8.12 2.12 -0.19
N LEU A 39 8.39 1.60 1.01
CA LEU A 39 9.67 1.81 1.69
C LEU A 39 10.75 0.82 1.25
N PHE A 40 10.40 -0.46 1.11
CA PHE A 40 11.39 -1.54 1.00
C PHE A 40 11.43 -2.22 -0.36
N ARG A 41 10.34 -2.15 -1.14
CA ARG A 41 10.21 -2.94 -2.36
C ARG A 41 9.95 -2.11 -3.60
N TRP A 42 9.67 -0.82 -3.43
CA TRP A 42 9.33 0.08 -4.51
C TRP A 42 10.44 0.18 -5.57
N PRO A 43 10.11 0.24 -6.86
CA PRO A 43 11.09 0.47 -7.92
C PRO A 43 11.84 1.79 -7.73
N THR A 44 12.94 1.96 -8.46
CA THR A 44 13.80 3.15 -8.39
C THR A 44 13.07 4.43 -8.81
N VAL A 45 12.01 4.31 -9.62
CA VAL A 45 11.12 5.43 -9.98
C VAL A 45 10.36 5.92 -8.75
N ARG A 46 10.66 7.16 -8.34
CA ARG A 46 10.02 7.84 -7.22
C ARG A 46 9.59 9.22 -7.68
N GLY A 47 8.31 9.36 -8.04
CA GLY A 47 7.72 10.62 -8.44
C GLY A 47 6.90 11.30 -7.34
N GLU A 48 6.03 12.20 -7.77
CA GLU A 48 5.16 12.97 -6.88
C GLU A 48 4.10 12.06 -6.23
N LYS A 49 3.58 11.10 -7.00
CA LYS A 49 2.56 10.16 -6.51
C LYS A 49 3.15 9.20 -5.49
N TYR A 50 4.38 8.72 -5.70
CA TYR A 50 5.13 7.97 -4.69
C TYR A 50 5.22 8.72 -3.35
N SER A 51 5.62 10.00 -3.39
CA SER A 51 5.83 10.80 -2.19
C SER A 51 4.51 11.04 -1.44
N THR A 52 3.45 11.34 -2.20
CA THR A 52 2.09 11.50 -1.68
C THR A 52 1.58 10.21 -1.04
N ALA A 53 1.70 9.08 -1.73
CA ALA A 53 1.28 7.78 -1.22
C ALA A 53 2.01 7.40 0.08
N ARG A 54 3.32 7.65 0.16
CA ARG A 54 4.12 7.39 1.37
C ARG A 54 3.62 8.20 2.56
N ASN A 55 3.37 9.48 2.36
CA ASN A 55 2.90 10.37 3.43
C ASN A 55 1.52 9.96 3.94
N ILE A 56 0.57 9.71 3.02
CA ILE A 56 -0.81 9.36 3.39
C ILE A 56 -0.87 7.96 4.00
N CYS A 57 -0.15 6.97 3.47
CA CYS A 57 -0.11 5.62 4.04
C CYS A 57 0.51 5.61 5.44
N SER A 58 1.51 6.46 5.70
CA SER A 58 2.08 6.63 7.05
C SER A 58 1.09 7.29 8.02
N ALA A 59 0.35 8.31 7.57
CA ALA A 59 -0.67 8.96 8.40
C ALA A 59 -1.86 8.04 8.70
N ALA A 60 -2.18 7.13 7.79
CA ALA A 60 -3.29 6.19 7.91
C ALA A 60 -3.08 5.12 9.00
N GLU A 61 -1.86 4.78 9.43
CA GLU A 61 -1.65 3.76 10.48
C GLU A 61 -2.38 4.07 11.80
N GLY A 62 -2.61 5.35 12.12
CA GLY A 62 -3.35 5.80 13.29
C GLY A 62 -4.70 6.45 12.99
N ASN A 63 -5.12 6.53 11.73
CA ASN A 63 -6.31 7.27 11.33
C ASN A 63 -7.14 6.56 10.26
N SER A 64 -8.20 5.90 10.72
CA SER A 64 -9.16 5.16 9.89
C SER A 64 -9.82 5.99 8.78
N LEU A 65 -9.94 7.32 8.96
CA LEU A 65 -10.55 8.21 7.97
C LEU A 65 -9.68 8.32 6.70
N LEU A 66 -8.36 8.18 6.85
CA LEU A 66 -7.41 8.27 5.75
C LEU A 66 -7.26 6.95 4.99
N HIS A 67 -7.96 5.87 5.37
CA HIS A 67 -7.71 4.56 4.76
C HIS A 67 -8.13 4.48 3.30
N ASN A 68 -9.27 5.11 2.96
CA ASN A 68 -9.71 5.17 1.57
C ASN A 68 -8.78 6.07 0.74
N GLU A 69 -8.38 7.22 1.31
CA GLU A 69 -7.45 8.14 0.66
C GLU A 69 -6.07 7.50 0.45
N ALA A 70 -5.56 6.76 1.44
CA ALA A 70 -4.33 5.99 1.34
C ALA A 70 -4.39 4.96 0.22
N ARG A 71 -5.53 4.28 0.04
CA ARG A 71 -5.72 3.35 -1.09
C ARG A 71 -5.61 4.09 -2.41
N MET A 72 -6.33 5.19 -2.56
CA MET A 72 -6.34 5.95 -3.81
C MET A 72 -4.94 6.47 -4.14
N ALA A 73 -4.26 7.08 -3.18
CA ALA A 73 -2.89 7.58 -3.36
C ALA A 73 -1.91 6.44 -3.72
N PHE A 74 -2.05 5.28 -3.09
CA PHE A 74 -1.23 4.11 -3.42
C PHE A 74 -1.47 3.59 -4.85
N VAL A 75 -2.72 3.55 -5.31
CA VAL A 75 -3.04 3.19 -6.70
C VAL A 75 -2.43 4.18 -7.67
N GLU A 76 -2.53 5.49 -7.42
CA GLU A 76 -1.88 6.50 -8.26
C GLU A 76 -0.36 6.32 -8.34
N ALA A 77 0.29 5.98 -7.22
CA ALA A 77 1.70 5.65 -7.21
C ALA A 77 2.01 4.38 -8.04
N CYS A 78 1.16 3.34 -7.96
CA CYS A 78 1.32 2.14 -8.76
C CYS A 78 1.21 2.42 -10.26
N VAL A 79 0.30 3.32 -10.66
CA VAL A 79 0.15 3.78 -12.05
C VAL A 79 1.37 4.60 -12.48
N GLU A 80 1.84 5.54 -11.65
CA GLU A 80 3.04 6.35 -11.94
C GLU A 80 4.29 5.48 -12.16
N ALA A 81 4.41 4.38 -11.41
CA ALA A 81 5.55 3.47 -11.49
C ALA A 81 5.36 2.32 -12.50
N ASP A 82 4.23 2.25 -13.20
CA ASP A 82 3.87 1.16 -14.13
C ASP A 82 3.96 -0.25 -13.50
N VAL A 83 3.47 -0.38 -12.26
CA VAL A 83 3.50 -1.64 -11.49
C VAL A 83 2.11 -2.17 -11.14
N LEU A 84 1.05 -1.49 -11.54
CA LEU A 84 -0.33 -1.98 -11.34
C LEU A 84 -0.58 -3.23 -12.21
N ASP A 85 -1.16 -4.28 -11.63
CA ASP A 85 -1.49 -5.54 -12.33
C ASP A 85 -2.99 -5.70 -12.56
#